data_AF-A0A392MQW5-F1
#
_entry.id   AF-A0A392MQW5-F1
#
_cell.length_a   1.000
_cell.length_b   1.000
_cell.length_c   1.000
_cell.angle_alpha   90.00
_cell.angle_beta   90.00
_cell.angle_gamma   90.00
#
_symmetry.space_group_name_H-M   'P 1'
#
loop_
_entity.id
_entity.type
_entity.pdbx_description
1 polymer ?
#
loop_
_entity_poly.entity_id
_entity_poly.type
_entity_poly.pdbx_seq_one_letter_code
_entity_poly.pdbx_strand_id
1 'polypeptide(L)'
;MAGIAFGRFDDSFSVSSIKAYVAEFISTLIFVFAGVGSAIAYANISGGHVNPAVTFGLAIGGQITILTGIFYWIAQLLGSIV
;
A
#
# COMPACT_ATOMS: atom_id res chain seq x y z
N MET A 1 -23.55 -14.48 14.98
CA MET A 1 -22.48 -14.20 15.96
C MET A 1 -21.22 -14.88 15.44
N ALA A 2 -20.18 -14.14 15.07
CA ALA A 2 -18.91 -14.74 14.66
C ALA A 2 -18.17 -15.22 15.92
N GLY A 3 -17.88 -16.51 16.01
CA GLY A 3 -17.07 -17.11 17.08
C GLY A 3 -15.63 -17.32 16.64
N ILE A 4 -14.70 -17.35 17.58
CA ILE A 4 -13.29 -17.66 17.30
C ILE A 4 -13.18 -19.16 16.97
N ALA A 5 -12.65 -19.49 15.79
CA ALA A 5 -12.34 -20.85 15.38
C ALA A 5 -10.84 -21.12 15.55
N PHE A 6 -10.48 -22.03 16.46
CA PHE A 6 -9.07 -22.38 16.74
C PHE A 6 -8.41 -23.27 15.67
N GLY A 7 -9.20 -24.00 14.87
CA GLY A 7 -8.67 -24.89 13.83
C GLY A 7 -7.97 -26.14 14.38
N ARG A 8 -7.25 -26.86 13.50
CA ARG A 8 -6.52 -28.10 13.81
C ARG A 8 -5.15 -28.05 13.16
N PHE A 9 -4.14 -28.62 13.82
CA PHE A 9 -2.77 -28.65 13.28
C PHE A 9 -2.66 -29.32 11.91
N ASP A 10 -3.38 -30.42 11.70
CA ASP A 10 -3.36 -31.16 10.43
C ASP A 10 -3.86 -30.30 9.25
N ASP A 11 -4.82 -29.40 9.52
CA ASP A 11 -5.33 -28.46 8.53
C ASP A 11 -4.33 -27.32 8.28
N SER A 12 -3.73 -26.77 9.34
CA SER A 12 -2.73 -25.71 9.23
C SER A 12 -1.45 -26.13 8.51
N PHE A 13 -1.08 -27.42 8.57
CA PHE A 13 0.07 -28.00 7.88
C PHE A 13 -0.31 -28.77 6.60
N SER A 14 -1.56 -28.67 6.16
CA SER A 14 -2.00 -29.23 4.89
C SER A 14 -1.30 -28.54 3.71
N VAL A 15 -1.20 -29.25 2.59
CA VAL A 15 -0.61 -28.70 1.35
C VAL A 15 -1.36 -27.45 0.87
N SER A 16 -2.68 -27.40 1.06
CA SER A 16 -3.50 -26.21 0.77
C SER A 16 -3.08 -25.01 1.60
N SER A 17 -2.90 -25.19 2.91
CA SER A 17 -2.50 -24.12 3.82
C SER A 17 -1.09 -23.64 3.54
N ILE A 18 -0.15 -24.54 3.24
CA ILE A 18 1.22 -24.16 2.83
C ILE A 18 1.20 -23.32 1.56
N LYS A 19 0.41 -23.70 0.55
CA LYS A 19 0.25 -22.91 -0.68
C LYS A 19 -0.34 -21.53 -0.38
N ALA A 20 -1.31 -21.44 0.52
CA ALA A 20 -1.88 -20.17 0.95
C ALA A 20 -0.82 -19.28 1.62
N TYR A 21 -0.01 -19.82 2.54
CA TYR A 21 1.06 -19.05 3.19
C TYR A 21 2.09 -18.53 2.19
N VAL A 22 2.48 -19.35 1.20
CA VAL A 22 3.40 -18.93 0.14
C VAL A 22 2.77 -17.82 -0.72
N ALA A 23 1.49 -17.94 -1.06
CA ALA A 23 0.78 -16.90 -1.81
C ALA A 23 0.71 -15.59 -1.02
N GLU A 24 0.37 -15.63 0.27
CA GLU A 24 0.35 -14.45 1.15
C GLU A 24 1.74 -13.80 1.27
N PHE A 25 2.79 -14.62 1.41
CA PHE A 25 4.16 -14.13 1.47
C PHE A 25 4.56 -13.40 0.19
N ILE A 26 4.33 -14.01 -0.98
CA ILE A 26 4.69 -13.42 -2.28
C ILE A 26 3.86 -12.17 -2.55
N SER A 27 2.55 -12.21 -2.27
CA SER A 27 1.64 -11.08 -2.43
C SER A 27 2.10 -9.88 -1.59
N THR A 28 2.37 -10.11 -0.30
CA THR A 28 2.83 -9.07 0.63
C THR A 28 4.20 -8.53 0.21
N LEU A 29 5.12 -9.40 -0.23
CA LEU A 29 6.43 -8.99 -0.71
C LEU A 29 6.30 -8.04 -1.90
N ILE A 30 5.50 -8.40 -2.91
CA ILE A 30 5.30 -7.58 -4.11
C ILE A 30 4.61 -6.26 -3.74
N PHE A 31 3.58 -6.31 -2.91
CA PHE A 31 2.85 -5.12 -2.47
C PHE A 31 3.77 -4.12 -1.78
N VAL A 32 4.56 -4.57 -0.80
CA VAL A 32 5.49 -3.70 -0.07
C VAL A 32 6.60 -3.22 -0.98
N PHE A 33 7.18 -4.09 -1.80
CA PHE A 33 8.26 -3.72 -2.71
C PHE A 33 7.83 -2.65 -3.71
N ALA A 34 6.68 -2.82 -4.36
CA ALA A 34 6.18 -1.85 -5.32
C ALA A 34 5.73 -0.55 -4.61
N GLY A 35 4.93 -0.67 -3.55
CA GLY A 35 4.39 0.47 -2.82
C GLY A 35 5.48 1.32 -2.16
N VAL A 36 6.24 0.73 -1.24
CA VAL A 36 7.30 1.45 -0.50
C VAL A 36 8.47 1.76 -1.41
N GLY A 37 8.85 0.85 -2.31
CA GLY A 37 9.94 1.07 -3.26
C GLY A 37 9.67 2.27 -4.17
N SER A 38 8.43 2.44 -4.66
CA SER A 38 8.06 3.63 -5.45
C SER A 38 8.17 4.92 -4.63
N ALA A 39 7.70 4.93 -3.38
CA ALA A 39 7.79 6.10 -2.51
C ALA A 39 9.26 6.52 -2.28
N ILE A 40 10.15 5.56 -2.04
CA ILE A 40 11.58 5.80 -1.86
C ILE A 40 12.23 6.29 -3.15
N ALA A 41 11.98 5.61 -4.27
CA ALA A 41 12.59 5.93 -5.57
C ALA A 41 12.28 7.36 -6.02
N TYR A 42 11.07 7.85 -5.72
CA TYR A 42 10.63 9.20 -6.10
C TYR A 42 10.67 10.21 -4.95
N ALA A 43 11.25 9.88 -3.78
CA ALA A 43 11.32 10.77 -2.63
C ALA A 43 11.98 12.12 -2.95
N ASN A 44 13.10 12.10 -3.68
CA ASN A 44 13.84 13.33 -4.04
C ASN A 44 13.25 14.09 -5.24
N ILE A 45 12.26 13.52 -5.93
CA ILE A 45 11.63 14.13 -7.11
C ILE A 45 10.29 14.75 -6.73
N SER A 46 9.42 13.97 -6.08
CA SER A 46 8.04 14.38 -5.77
C SER A 46 7.75 14.45 -4.27
N GLY A 47 8.69 14.06 -3.41
CA GLY A 47 8.43 13.81 -1.98
C GLY A 47 7.84 12.43 -1.71
N GLY A 48 7.57 11.62 -2.74
CA GLY A 48 7.10 10.25 -2.58
C GLY A 48 5.75 10.12 -1.89
N HIS A 49 4.85 11.11 -2.03
CA HIS A 49 3.61 11.14 -1.24
C HIS A 49 2.71 9.92 -1.50
N VAL A 50 2.58 9.50 -2.78
CA VAL A 50 1.80 8.35 -3.29
C VAL A 50 0.38 8.20 -2.71
N ASN A 51 -0.14 9.24 -2.06
CA ASN A 51 -1.35 9.18 -1.24
C ASN A 51 -1.98 10.59 -1.16
N PRO A 52 -3.26 10.74 -1.53
CA PRO A 52 -3.97 12.01 -1.43
C PRO A 52 -4.03 12.58 -0.02
N ALA A 53 -4.20 11.75 1.01
CA ALA A 53 -4.27 12.20 2.41
C ALA A 53 -2.93 12.74 2.92
N VAL A 54 -1.81 12.13 2.51
CA VAL A 54 -0.46 12.65 2.81
C VAL A 54 -0.25 14.00 2.12
N THR A 55 -0.59 14.07 0.83
CA THR A 55 -0.50 15.32 0.06
C THR A 55 -1.35 16.44 0.68
N PHE A 56 -2.54 16.10 1.19
CA PHE A 56 -3.43 17.03 1.88
C PHE A 56 -2.81 17.57 3.17
N GLY A 57 -2.29 16.70 4.03
CA GLY A 57 -1.65 17.10 5.29
C GLY A 57 -0.46 18.03 5.05
N LEU A 58 0.34 17.74 4.03
CA LEU A 58 1.46 18.59 3.61
C LEU A 58 1.00 19.95 3.05
N ALA A 59 -0.13 19.99 2.35
CA ALA A 59 -0.70 21.23 1.84
C ALA A 59 -1.22 22.13 2.97
N ILE A 60 -1.89 21.56 3.98
CA ILE A 60 -2.28 22.28 5.20
C ILE A 60 -1.04 22.80 5.94
N GLY A 61 0.02 21.98 6.00
CA GLY A 61 1.29 22.35 6.65
C GLY A 61 2.16 23.33 5.85
N GLY A 62 1.70 23.83 4.70
CA GLY A 62 2.46 24.76 3.85
C GLY A 62 3.71 24.15 3.19
N GLN A 63 3.82 22.82 3.15
CA GLN A 63 4.96 22.08 2.56
C GLN A 63 4.80 21.88 1.04
N ILE A 64 3.58 22.04 0.52
CA ILE A 64 3.26 22.00 -0.91
C ILE A 64 2.17 23.05 -1.20
N THR A 65 2.23 23.70 -2.36
CA THR A 65 1.16 24.64 -2.75
C THR A 65 -0.13 23.87 -3.07
N ILE A 66 -1.29 24.49 -2.81
CA ILE A 66 -2.60 23.88 -3.07
C ILE A 66 -2.74 23.47 -4.54
N LEU A 67 -2.28 24.32 -5.48
CA LEU A 67 -2.37 24.03 -6.91
C LEU A 67 -1.53 22.80 -7.29
N THR A 68 -0.28 22.71 -6.79
CA THR A 68 0.55 21.51 -7.00
C THR A 68 -0.09 20.28 -6.37
N GLY A 69 -0.67 20.42 -5.17
CA GLY A 69 -1.38 19.34 -4.47
C GLY A 69 -2.56 18.77 -5.28
N ILE A 70 -3.31 19.63 -5.98
CA ILE A 70 -4.41 19.19 -6.87
C ILE A 70 -3.86 18.36 -8.04
N PHE A 71 -2.78 18.79 -8.69
CA PHE A 71 -2.15 18.00 -9.76
C PHE A 71 -1.59 16.67 -9.24
N TYR A 72 -1.05 16.65 -8.02
CA TYR A 72 -0.63 15.42 -7.35
C TYR A 72 -1.80 14.47 -7.14
N TRP A 73 -2.96 14.95 -6.68
CA TRP A 73 -4.15 14.12 -6.55
C TRP A 73 -4.62 13.54 -7.87
N ILE A 74 -4.66 14.35 -8.95
CA ILE A 74 -5.02 13.85 -10.27
C ILE A 74 -4.07 12.71 -10.68
N ALA A 75 -2.75 12.90 -10.53
CA ALA A 75 -1.77 11.87 -10.84
C ALA A 75 -1.93 10.61 -9.96
N GLN A 76 -2.14 10.77 -8.64
CA GLN A 76 -2.31 9.67 -7.70
C GLN A 76 -3.60 8.88 -7.95
N LEU A 77 -4.71 9.56 -8.25
CA LEU A 77 -5.99 8.91 -8.55
C LEU A 77 -5.95 8.19 -9.89
N LEU A 78 -5.37 8.80 -10.93
CA LEU A 78 -5.18 8.14 -12.22
C LEU A 78 -4.28 6.91 -12.09
N GLY A 79 -3.17 7.02 -11.34
CA GLY A 79 -2.26 5.91 -11.08
C GLY A 79 -2.85 4.80 -10.22
N SER A 80 -3.86 5.09 -9.38
CA SER A 80 -4.54 4.09 -8.55
C SER A 80 -5.63 3.31 -9.29
N ILE A 81 -6.08 3.78 -10.46
CA ILE A 81 -7.14 3.12 -11.25
C ILE A 81 -6.57 1.97 -12.10
N VAL A 82 -5.29 2.06 -12.48
CA VAL A 82 -4.58 1.11 -13.35
C VAL A 82 -3.71 0.16 -12.55
#